data_AF-A0A7M2SRY7-F1
#
_entry.id   AF-A0A7M2SRY7-F1
#
_cell.length_a   1.000
_cell.length_b   1.000
_cell.length_c   1.000
_cell.angle_alpha   90.00
_cell.angle_beta   90.00
_cell.angle_gamma   90.00
#
_symmetry.space_group_name_H-M   'P 1'
#
loop_
_entity.id
_entity.type
_entity.pdbx_description
1 polymer ?
#
loop_
_entity_poly.entity_id
_entity_poly.type
_entity_poly.pdbx_seq_one_letter_code
_entity_poly.pdbx_strand_id
1 'polypeptide(L)'
;MSAPGAGNNSGIQAGGDIRIDGSAVAVNRSTATNESAAEPDREAAIAELRAAARLLLEQLRANQDQYEDGDDLVHAAEQVEAELTRDEPRRNTLLRWLGFIGPGVAATAAVAGDVAAIQDSVTSLF
;
A
#
# COMPACT_ATOMS: atom_id res chain seq x y z
N MET A 1 2.95 29.80 -40.12
CA MET A 1 3.07 30.70 -38.96
C MET A 1 2.73 29.87 -37.73
N SER A 2 3.74 29.50 -36.95
CA SER A 2 3.63 28.68 -35.75
C SER A 2 3.46 29.57 -34.52
N ALA A 3 2.60 29.18 -33.59
CA ALA A 3 2.55 29.72 -32.23
C ALA A 3 2.37 28.53 -31.25
N PRO A 4 3.30 28.30 -30.29
CA PRO A 4 3.08 27.41 -29.17
C PRO A 4 2.53 28.22 -27.98
N GLY A 5 1.30 27.95 -27.58
CA GLY A 5 0.63 28.65 -26.48
C GLY A 5 0.38 27.76 -25.28
N ALA A 6 1.22 27.93 -24.26
CA ALA A 6 0.97 27.73 -22.83
C ALA A 6 0.35 26.39 -22.37
N GLY A 7 1.20 25.50 -21.85
CA GLY A 7 0.78 24.50 -20.89
C GLY A 7 0.32 25.17 -19.59
N ASN A 8 -0.98 25.10 -19.32
CA ASN A 8 -1.52 25.47 -18.01
C ASN A 8 -1.59 24.21 -17.15
N ASN A 9 -0.60 24.08 -16.27
CA ASN A 9 -0.67 23.31 -15.06
C ASN A 9 -1.68 24.00 -14.13
N SER A 10 -2.91 23.47 -14.05
CA SER A 10 -3.87 23.88 -13.02
C SER A 10 -3.60 23.05 -11.78
N GLY A 11 -2.86 23.65 -10.84
CA GLY A 11 -2.66 23.13 -9.50
C GLY A 11 -4.01 22.91 -8.81
N ILE A 12 -4.21 21.70 -8.29
CA ILE A 12 -5.33 21.41 -7.40
C ILE A 12 -4.92 21.92 -6.02
N GLN A 13 -5.43 23.09 -5.65
CA GLN A 13 -5.40 23.60 -4.29
C GLN A 13 -6.54 22.95 -3.50
N ALA A 14 -6.24 21.86 -2.81
CA ALA A 14 -7.19 21.21 -1.90
C ALA A 14 -7.21 21.94 -0.56
N GLY A 15 -8.07 22.94 -0.45
CA GLY A 15 -8.42 23.61 0.80
C GLY A 15 -9.93 23.69 0.93
N GLY A 16 -10.52 22.77 1.69
CA GLY A 16 -11.95 22.73 1.98
C GLY A 16 -12.46 21.30 2.08
N ASP A 17 -13.15 21.00 3.18
CA ASP A 17 -13.85 19.74 3.45
C ASP A 17 -14.74 19.34 2.26
N ILE A 18 -14.39 18.24 1.59
CA ILE A 18 -15.21 17.64 0.53
C ILE A 18 -15.89 16.41 1.13
N ARG A 19 -17.16 16.58 1.51
CA ARG A 19 -18.06 15.47 1.86
C ARG A 19 -18.83 15.09 0.59
N ILE A 20 -18.38 14.05 -0.11
CA ILE A 20 -19.08 13.51 -1.28
C ILE A 20 -19.96 12.35 -0.81
N ASP A 21 -21.25 12.62 -0.68
CA ASP A 21 -22.28 11.60 -0.62
C ASP A 21 -22.74 11.33 -2.07
N GLY A 22 -22.31 10.19 -2.63
CA GLY A 22 -22.89 9.56 -3.82
C GLY A 22 -23.03 10.38 -5.12
N SER A 23 -21.93 10.90 -5.69
CA SER A 23 -21.97 11.48 -7.06
C SER A 23 -20.94 10.85 -7.99
N ALA A 24 -21.42 10.03 -8.93
CA ALA A 24 -20.66 9.53 -10.06
C ALA A 24 -20.37 10.68 -11.04
N VAL A 25 -19.11 11.08 -11.15
CA VAL A 25 -18.65 12.04 -12.16
C VAL A 25 -18.17 11.25 -13.37
N ALA A 26 -18.99 11.20 -14.43
CA ALA A 26 -18.58 10.66 -15.72
C ALA A 26 -17.74 11.69 -16.48
N VAL A 27 -16.43 11.65 -16.29
CA VAL A 27 -15.48 12.31 -17.20
C VAL A 27 -15.04 11.27 -18.23
N ASN A 28 -15.09 11.65 -19.50
CA ASN A 28 -14.77 10.84 -20.68
C ASN A 28 -13.72 9.74 -20.42
N ARG A 29 -14.18 8.47 -20.45
CA ARG A 29 -13.39 7.24 -20.55
C ARG A 29 -12.42 6.92 -19.40
N SER A 30 -12.83 7.16 -18.15
CA SER A 30 -12.31 6.45 -16.98
C SER A 30 -13.29 6.60 -15.83
N THR A 31 -14.25 5.68 -15.72
CA THR A 31 -14.98 5.49 -14.46
C THR A 31 -14.03 4.82 -13.49
N ALA A 32 -13.30 5.63 -12.71
CA ALA A 32 -12.71 5.15 -11.46
C ALA A 32 -13.87 5.01 -10.47
N THR A 33 -14.55 3.87 -10.53
CA THR A 33 -15.36 3.40 -9.43
C THR A 33 -14.40 3.17 -8.26
N ASN A 34 -14.23 4.17 -7.40
CA ASN A 34 -13.98 3.91 -5.99
C ASN A 34 -15.27 3.31 -5.43
N GLU A 35 -15.62 2.12 -5.89
CA GLU A 35 -16.54 1.26 -5.17
C GLU A 35 -15.76 0.89 -3.91
N SER A 36 -16.06 1.59 -2.81
CA SER A 36 -15.79 1.06 -1.50
C SER A 36 -16.33 -0.36 -1.51
N ALA A 37 -15.43 -1.35 -1.55
CA ALA A 37 -15.82 -2.75 -1.48
C ALA A 37 -16.80 -2.89 -0.32
N ALA A 38 -17.88 -3.67 -0.49
CA ALA A 38 -18.85 -3.85 0.57
C ALA A 38 -18.09 -4.23 1.85
N GLU A 39 -18.43 -3.66 3.00
CA GLU A 39 -17.76 -3.93 4.30
C GLU A 39 -17.30 -5.40 4.51
N PRO A 40 -18.10 -6.46 4.20
CA PRO A 40 -17.63 -7.84 4.28
C PRO A 40 -16.43 -8.18 3.36
N ASP A 41 -16.37 -7.61 2.16
CA ASP A 41 -15.27 -7.79 1.22
C ASP A 41 -14.00 -7.08 1.71
N ARG A 42 -14.16 -5.93 2.39
CA ARG A 42 -13.05 -5.19 2.99
C ARG A 42 -12.43 -5.95 4.16
N GLU A 43 -13.24 -6.49 5.08
CA GLU A 43 -12.75 -7.28 6.20
C GLU A 43 -12.05 -8.57 5.73
N ALA A 44 -12.59 -9.25 4.70
CA ALA A 44 -11.94 -10.40 4.09
C ALA A 44 -10.58 -10.03 3.48
N ALA A 45 -10.50 -8.93 2.73
CA ALA A 45 -9.25 -8.45 2.13
C ALA A 45 -8.21 -8.06 3.20
N ILE A 46 -8.62 -7.47 4.32
CA ILE A 46 -7.74 -7.18 5.46
C ILE A 46 -7.24 -8.49 6.10
N ALA A 47 -8.09 -9.51 6.22
CA ALA A 47 -7.68 -10.81 6.73
C ALA A 47 -6.65 -11.50 5.82
N GLU A 48 -6.83 -11.43 4.50
CA GLU A 48 -5.86 -11.92 3.52
C GLU A 48 -4.54 -11.16 3.61
N LEU A 49 -4.60 -9.82 3.75
CA LEU A 49 -3.42 -8.99 3.92
C LEU A 49 -2.64 -9.34 5.20
N ARG A 50 -3.34 -9.63 6.30
CA ARG A 50 -2.73 -10.12 7.55
C ARG A 50 -2.04 -11.47 7.35
N ALA A 51 -2.65 -12.39 6.60
CA ALA A 51 -2.05 -13.68 6.29
C ALA A 51 -0.78 -13.52 5.43
N ALA A 52 -0.81 -12.66 4.42
CA ALA A 52 0.36 -12.35 3.59
C ALA A 52 1.51 -11.73 4.41
N ALA A 53 1.20 -10.77 5.30
CA ALA A 53 2.20 -10.16 6.19
C ALA A 53 2.84 -11.17 7.15
N ARG A 54 2.07 -12.13 7.67
CA ARG A 54 2.60 -13.23 8.50
C ARG A 54 3.53 -14.14 7.73
N LEU A 55 3.15 -14.52 6.51
CA LEU A 55 4.00 -15.34 5.65
C LEU A 55 5.33 -14.62 5.34
N LEU A 56 5.29 -13.33 5.03
CA LEU A 56 6.48 -12.51 4.83
C LEU A 56 7.38 -12.51 6.09
N LEU A 57 6.80 -12.33 7.29
CA LEU A 57 7.55 -12.38 8.54
C LEU A 57 8.20 -13.74 8.77
N GLU A 58 7.50 -14.83 8.50
CA GLU A 58 8.03 -16.19 8.62
C GLU A 58 9.19 -16.43 7.64
N GLN A 59 9.05 -15.99 6.38
CA GLN A 59 10.12 -16.05 5.38
C GLN A 59 11.35 -15.25 5.81
N LEU A 60 11.16 -14.04 6.34
CA LEU A 60 12.25 -13.18 6.82
C LEU A 60 12.98 -13.81 8.00
N ARG A 61 12.26 -14.36 8.98
CA ARG A 61 12.86 -15.08 10.11
C ARG A 61 13.65 -16.31 9.66
N ALA A 62 13.09 -17.09 8.73
CA ALA A 62 13.74 -18.29 8.23
C ALA A 62 15.03 -18.01 7.43
N ASN A 63 15.14 -16.82 6.85
CA ASN A 63 16.28 -16.42 6.01
C ASN A 63 17.07 -15.25 6.60
N GLN A 64 16.90 -14.96 7.90
CA GLN A 64 17.45 -13.78 8.56
C GLN A 64 18.96 -13.62 8.34
N ASP A 65 19.71 -14.72 8.51
CA ASP A 65 21.17 -14.75 8.37
C ASP A 65 21.68 -14.52 6.94
N GLN A 66 20.78 -14.49 5.94
CA GLN A 66 21.12 -14.26 4.54
C GLN A 66 21.04 -12.78 4.14
N TYR A 67 20.47 -11.95 5.00
CA TYR A 67 20.31 -10.52 4.77
C TYR A 67 21.30 -9.72 5.63
N GLU A 68 21.86 -8.65 5.08
CA GLU A 68 22.79 -7.77 5.79
C GLU A 68 22.15 -7.17 7.04
N ASP A 69 20.89 -6.74 6.94
CA ASP A 69 20.11 -6.13 8.02
C ASP A 69 18.98 -7.08 8.51
N GLY A 70 19.25 -8.39 8.59
CA GLY A 70 18.24 -9.40 8.86
C GLY A 70 17.36 -9.14 10.10
N ASP A 71 17.96 -8.79 11.23
CA ASP A 71 17.23 -8.46 12.47
C ASP A 71 16.28 -7.26 12.28
N ASP A 72 16.75 -6.22 11.58
CA ASP A 72 15.95 -5.01 11.34
C ASP A 72 14.81 -5.28 10.35
N LEU A 73 15.01 -6.16 9.36
CA LEU A 73 13.96 -6.59 8.43
C LEU A 73 12.87 -7.39 9.13
N VAL A 74 13.26 -8.32 10.02
CA VAL A 74 12.31 -9.07 10.86
C VAL A 74 11.53 -8.11 11.74
N HIS A 75 12.22 -7.18 12.42
CA HIS A 75 11.57 -6.18 13.25
C HIS A 75 10.57 -5.32 12.45
N ALA A 76 10.95 -4.85 11.26
CA ALA A 76 10.06 -4.09 10.40
C ALA A 76 8.82 -4.89 9.99
N ALA A 77 8.97 -6.18 9.68
CA ALA A 77 7.84 -7.04 9.35
C ALA A 77 6.91 -7.30 10.55
N GLU A 78 7.46 -7.42 11.76
CA GLU A 78 6.67 -7.46 13.00
C GLU A 78 5.85 -6.17 13.20
N GLN A 79 6.42 -5.00 12.87
CA GLN A 79 5.68 -3.74 12.93
C GLN A 79 4.55 -3.68 11.90
N VAL A 80 4.71 -4.27 10.72
CA VAL A 80 3.63 -4.40 9.72
C VAL A 80 2.51 -5.28 10.26
N GLU A 81 2.81 -6.46 10.81
CA GLU A 81 1.80 -7.34 11.38
C GLU A 81 1.06 -6.66 12.55
N ALA A 82 1.81 -6.04 13.47
CA ALA A 82 1.24 -5.34 14.62
C ALA A 82 0.30 -4.21 14.18
N GLU A 83 0.69 -3.40 13.19
CA GLU A 83 -0.16 -2.33 12.68
C GLU A 83 -1.44 -2.86 12.00
N LEU A 84 -1.37 -3.99 11.28
CA LEU A 84 -2.54 -4.61 10.64
C LEU A 84 -3.55 -5.20 11.63
N THR A 85 -3.12 -5.54 12.86
CA THR A 85 -4.02 -6.05 13.91
C THR A 85 -4.81 -4.96 14.63
N ARG A 86 -4.51 -3.68 14.38
CA ARG A 86 -5.22 -2.55 14.97
C ARG A 86 -6.61 -2.43 14.34
N ASP A 87 -7.55 -1.89 15.12
CA ASP A 87 -8.91 -1.59 14.65
C ASP A 87 -8.88 -0.60 13.47
N GLU A 88 -7.96 0.36 13.50
CA GLU A 88 -7.73 1.33 12.44
C GLU A 88 -6.23 1.34 12.03
N PRO A 89 -5.83 0.48 11.07
CA PRO A 89 -4.47 0.44 10.55
C PRO A 89 -4.12 1.74 9.81
N ARG A 90 -2.92 2.27 10.07
CA ARG A 90 -2.44 3.48 9.41
C ARG A 90 -1.66 3.14 8.15
N ARG A 91 -2.26 3.43 6.99
CA ARG A 91 -1.64 3.30 5.66
C ARG A 91 -0.18 3.77 5.61
N ASN A 92 0.08 4.99 6.06
CA ASN A 92 1.42 5.59 5.99
C ASN A 92 2.46 4.86 6.85
N THR A 93 2.03 4.26 7.98
CA THR A 93 2.90 3.44 8.83
C THR A 93 3.24 2.13 8.12
N LEU A 94 2.23 1.46 7.54
CA LEU A 94 2.41 0.22 6.77
C LEU A 94 3.37 0.44 5.60
N LEU A 95 3.12 1.46 4.77
CA LEU A 95 3.95 1.75 3.61
C LEU A 95 5.38 2.17 3.98
N ARG A 96 5.57 2.85 5.12
CA ARG A 96 6.92 3.16 5.60
C ARG A 96 7.72 1.89 5.89
N TRP A 97 7.14 0.96 6.64
CA TRP A 97 7.83 -0.28 7.00
C TRP A 97 8.04 -1.19 5.79
N LEU A 98 7.03 -1.33 4.92
CA LEU A 98 7.18 -2.08 3.68
C LEU A 98 8.22 -1.45 2.74
N GLY A 99 8.29 -0.12 2.71
CA GLY A 99 9.30 0.62 1.93
C GLY A 99 10.72 0.46 2.47
N PHE A 100 10.86 0.14 3.76
CA PHE A 100 12.14 -0.26 4.36
C PHE A 100 12.50 -1.71 4.02
N ILE A 101 11.53 -2.63 4.12
CA ILE A 101 11.76 -4.07 3.85
C ILE A 101 12.15 -4.31 2.38
N GLY A 102 11.47 -3.66 1.43
CA GLY A 102 11.62 -3.90 0.00
C GLY A 102 13.07 -3.87 -0.50
N PRO A 103 13.83 -2.78 -0.27
CA PRO A 103 15.25 -2.73 -0.63
C PRO A 103 16.11 -3.80 0.05
N GLY A 104 15.85 -4.11 1.32
CA GLY A 104 16.63 -5.08 2.09
C GLY A 104 16.46 -6.54 1.64
N VAL A 105 15.33 -6.87 1.01
CA VAL A 105 15.07 -8.20 0.45
C VAL A 105 15.26 -8.27 -1.07
N ALA A 106 15.71 -7.20 -1.72
CA ALA A 106 15.72 -7.09 -3.18
C ALA A 106 16.57 -8.16 -3.89
N ALA A 107 17.56 -8.73 -3.20
CA ALA A 107 18.37 -9.84 -3.70
C ALA A 107 17.56 -11.15 -3.84
N THR A 108 16.45 -11.28 -3.10
CA THR A 108 15.54 -12.43 -3.11
C THR A 108 14.26 -12.09 -3.86
N ALA A 109 14.25 -12.35 -5.17
CA ALA A 109 13.17 -11.94 -6.07
C ALA A 109 11.75 -12.35 -5.63
N ALA A 110 11.62 -13.54 -5.02
CA ALA A 110 10.32 -14.00 -4.51
C ALA A 110 9.82 -13.13 -3.35
N VAL A 111 10.66 -12.88 -2.35
CA VAL A 111 10.31 -12.07 -1.17
C VAL A 111 10.07 -10.61 -1.56
N ALA A 112 10.88 -10.07 -2.48
CA ALA A 112 10.65 -8.74 -3.03
C ALA A 112 9.29 -8.62 -3.75
N GLY A 113 8.87 -9.67 -4.47
CA GLY A 113 7.55 -9.76 -5.08
C GLY A 113 6.43 -9.75 -4.05
N ASP A 114 6.57 -10.52 -2.97
CA ASP A 114 5.60 -10.56 -1.88
C ASP A 114 5.45 -9.19 -1.19
N VAL A 115 6.56 -8.48 -0.94
CA VAL A 115 6.53 -7.12 -0.38
C VAL A 115 5.79 -6.15 -1.31
N ALA A 116 6.05 -6.20 -2.63
CA ALA A 116 5.38 -5.34 -3.60
C ALA A 116 3.86 -5.61 -3.66
N ALA A 117 3.45 -6.88 -3.67
CA ALA A 117 2.04 -7.25 -3.65
C ALA A 117 1.31 -6.76 -2.38
N ILE A 118 1.99 -6.81 -1.22
CA ILE A 118 1.47 -6.26 0.03
C ILE A 118 1.36 -4.73 -0.04
N GLN A 119 2.35 -4.03 -0.62
CA GLN A 119 2.31 -2.58 -0.82
C GLN A 119 1.14 -2.13 -1.71
N ASP A 120 0.90 -2.86 -2.80
CA ASP A 120 -0.21 -2.61 -3.72
C ASP A 120 -1.56 -2.82 -3.01
N SER A 121 -1.67 -3.90 -2.23
CA SER A 121 -2.86 -4.20 -1.43
C SER A 121 -3.13 -3.13 -0.37
N VAL A 122 -2.10 -2.69 0.37
CA VAL A 122 -2.21 -1.58 1.33
C VAL A 122 -2.63 -0.29 0.64
N THR A 123 -2.09 -0.01 -0.55
CA THR A 123 -2.42 1.20 -1.32
C THR A 123 -3.85 1.20 -1.84
N SER A 124 -4.40 0.02 -2.15
CA SER A 124 -5.77 -0.13 -2.63
C SER A 124 -6.80 -0.16 -1.49
N LEU A 125 -6.44 -0.67 -0.31
CA LEU A 125 -7.38 -0.91 0.80
C LEU A 125 -7.47 0.26 1.80
N PHE A 126 -6.45 1.11 1.87
CA PHE A 126 -6.35 2.24 2.81
C PHE A 126 -5.92 3.51 2.07
#